data_AF-A0A9E5YPF9-F1
#
_entry.id   AF-A0A9E5YPF9-F1
#
_cell.length_a   1.000
_cell.length_b   1.000
_cell.length_c   1.000
_cell.angle_alpha   90.00
_cell.angle_beta   90.00
_cell.angle_gamma   90.00
#
_symmetry.space_group_name_H-M   'P 1'
#
loop_
_entity.id
_entity.type
_entity.pdbx_description
1 polymer ?
#
loop_
_entity_poly.entity_id
_entity_poly.type
_entity_poly.pdbx_seq_one_letter_code
_entity_poly.pdbx_strand_id
1 'polypeptide(L)'
;MKNQQGSLILEVLIAIGIASIFLVALLSMALNTSRTISTTSQRGEAQYSAYEGTSALETIAFQDLSVGMGQPVFASNEWSVSPGVETMVNDMTRSVTVSSIQRDAGCAIVESGGTVDPDSYGLSSTVEWFDAGGRLQALTSTTHRTRFDDPQGTCFAAQESGMVSVDVSTGEFIGSKQLRRLYVLNTGSQAVTIDKITFTWDNERTLNQIFMNTTKAWSDAGPGSPSGVQVSGTEIDIVDTVIEPAETFEINKIQFSADMSDVEMTLTLTFGDGSTYESGIFEPAD
;
A
#
# COMPACT_ATOMS: atom_id res chain seq x y z
N MET A 1 -50.88 -72.83 33.33
CA MET A 1 -49.77 -72.09 32.68
C MET A 1 -50.11 -71.94 31.21
N LYS A 2 -50.54 -70.75 30.77
CA LYS A 2 -51.06 -70.48 29.42
C LYS A 2 -49.91 -70.39 28.40
N ASN A 3 -50.16 -70.90 27.20
CA ASN A 3 -49.27 -70.95 26.02
C ASN A 3 -48.41 -69.69 25.81
N GLN A 4 -47.11 -69.77 26.10
CA GLN A 4 -46.10 -68.74 25.78
C GLN A 4 -45.45 -68.94 24.40
N GLN A 5 -45.69 -70.06 23.72
CA GLN A 5 -44.99 -70.42 22.48
C GLN A 5 -45.37 -69.53 21.27
N GLY A 6 -46.59 -68.98 21.23
CA GLY A 6 -47.01 -68.05 20.17
C GLY A 6 -46.46 -66.62 20.33
N SER A 7 -46.19 -66.17 21.57
CA SER A 7 -45.61 -64.85 21.85
C SER A 7 -44.13 -64.79 21.46
N LEU A 8 -43.41 -65.90 21.59
CA LEU A 8 -41.98 -65.98 21.30
C LEU A 8 -41.66 -65.79 19.80
N ILE A 9 -42.47 -66.36 18.90
CA ILE A 9 -42.27 -66.19 17.45
C ILE A 9 -42.51 -64.73 17.04
N LEU A 10 -43.56 -64.09 17.57
CA LEU A 10 -43.85 -62.69 17.30
C LEU A 10 -42.74 -61.76 17.81
N GLU A 11 -42.23 -62.02 19.02
CA GLU A 11 -41.14 -61.25 19.63
C GLU A 11 -39.84 -61.37 18.83
N VAL A 12 -39.49 -62.58 18.37
CA VAL A 12 -38.32 -62.78 17.50
C VAL A 12 -38.49 -62.05 16.16
N LEU A 13 -39.67 -62.07 15.55
CA LEU A 13 -39.92 -61.35 14.30
C LEU A 13 -39.83 -59.83 14.48
N ILE A 14 -40.37 -59.29 15.58
CA ILE A 14 -40.25 -57.87 15.91
C ILE A 14 -38.79 -57.50 16.19
N ALA A 15 -38.05 -58.33 16.94
CA ALA A 15 -36.64 -58.11 17.23
C ALA A 15 -35.79 -58.09 15.95
N ILE A 16 -36.02 -59.01 15.01
CA ILE A 16 -35.33 -59.04 13.71
C ILE A 16 -35.69 -57.79 12.89
N GLY A 17 -36.97 -57.41 12.85
CA GLY A 17 -37.42 -56.21 12.16
C GLY A 17 -36.73 -54.94 12.67
N ILE A 18 -36.71 -54.77 14.00
CA ILE A 18 -36.04 -53.64 14.66
C ILE A 18 -34.52 -53.70 14.42
N ALA A 19 -33.90 -54.88 14.58
CA ALA A 19 -32.46 -55.06 14.35
C ALA A 19 -32.06 -54.73 12.90
N SER A 20 -32.91 -55.07 11.92
CA SER A 20 -32.65 -54.75 10.52
C SER A 20 -32.66 -53.24 10.24
N ILE A 21 -33.57 -52.49 10.85
CA ILE A 21 -33.63 -51.03 10.74
C ILE A 21 -32.36 -50.41 11.32
N PHE A 22 -31.92 -50.86 12.49
CA PHE A 22 -30.66 -50.39 13.09
C PHE A 22 -29.45 -50.71 12.23
N LEU A 23 -29.39 -51.91 11.64
CA LEU A 23 -28.26 -52.30 10.80
C LEU A 23 -28.16 -51.43 9.53
N VAL A 24 -29.28 -51.14 8.88
CA VAL A 24 -29.32 -50.24 7.71
C VAL A 24 -28.94 -48.80 8.09
N ALA A 25 -29.42 -48.32 9.24
CA ALA A 25 -29.07 -46.98 9.74
C ALA A 25 -27.56 -46.86 10.03
N LEU A 26 -26.96 -47.85 10.69
CA LEU A 26 -25.52 -47.88 10.98
C LEU A 26 -24.68 -47.93 9.71
N LEU A 27 -25.06 -48.76 8.72
CA LEU A 27 -24.35 -48.84 7.45
C LEU A 27 -24.44 -47.51 6.68
N SER A 28 -25.62 -46.90 6.64
CA SER A 28 -25.83 -45.61 5.98
C SER A 28 -25.01 -44.51 6.65
N MET A 29 -24.96 -44.50 7.99
CA MET A 29 -24.13 -43.57 8.75
C MET A 29 -22.64 -43.78 8.46
N ALA A 30 -22.17 -45.03 8.45
CA ALA A 30 -20.77 -45.34 8.16
C ALA A 30 -20.34 -44.88 6.76
N LEU A 31 -21.18 -45.12 5.75
CA LEU A 31 -20.93 -44.68 4.37
C LEU A 31 -20.90 -43.16 4.25
N ASN A 32 -21.86 -42.46 4.89
CA ASN A 32 -21.90 -41.00 4.88
C ASN A 32 -20.68 -40.41 5.61
N THR A 33 -20.31 -40.95 6.77
CA THR A 33 -19.13 -40.50 7.51
C THR A 33 -17.86 -40.69 6.69
N SER A 34 -17.68 -41.84 6.02
CA SER A 34 -16.52 -42.09 5.17
C SER A 34 -16.42 -41.09 4.01
N ARG A 35 -17.54 -40.80 3.33
CA ARG A 35 -17.60 -39.77 2.27
C ARG A 35 -17.27 -38.39 2.79
N THR A 36 -17.81 -38.02 3.95
CA THR A 36 -17.54 -36.74 4.60
C THR A 36 -16.06 -36.60 4.98
N ILE A 37 -15.44 -37.64 5.55
CA ILE A 37 -14.02 -37.62 5.91
C ILE A 37 -13.15 -37.45 4.66
N SER A 38 -13.41 -38.22 3.61
CA SER A 38 -12.67 -38.11 2.35
C SER A 38 -12.79 -36.73 1.71
N THR A 39 -14.02 -36.18 1.65
CA THR A 39 -14.27 -34.85 1.08
C THR A 39 -13.59 -33.75 1.88
N THR A 40 -13.66 -33.82 3.22
CA THR A 40 -13.00 -32.86 4.10
C THR A 40 -11.48 -32.95 4.00
N SER A 41 -10.92 -34.15 3.89
CA SER A 41 -9.47 -34.34 3.67
C SER A 41 -9.01 -33.70 2.37
N GLN A 42 -9.68 -34.01 1.26
CA GLN A 42 -9.37 -33.43 -0.06
C GLN A 42 -9.47 -31.90 -0.05
N ARG A 43 -10.50 -31.35 0.59
CA ARG A 43 -10.68 -29.90 0.69
C ARG A 43 -9.59 -29.25 1.55
N GLY A 44 -9.15 -29.92 2.62
CA GLY A 44 -8.05 -29.46 3.47
C GLY A 44 -6.71 -29.44 2.72
N GLU A 45 -6.42 -30.49 1.95
CA GLU A 45 -5.25 -30.55 1.06
C GLU A 45 -5.29 -29.44 0.01
N ALA A 46 -6.41 -29.28 -0.71
CA ALA A 46 -6.58 -28.22 -1.71
C ALA A 46 -6.42 -26.82 -1.11
N GLN A 47 -6.92 -26.59 0.10
CA GLN A 47 -6.74 -25.32 0.81
C GLN A 47 -5.28 -25.06 1.17
N TYR A 48 -4.58 -26.06 1.69
CA TYR A 48 -3.14 -25.95 1.98
C TYR A 48 -2.33 -25.63 0.72
N SER A 49 -2.59 -26.36 -0.37
CA SER A 49 -1.94 -26.16 -1.65
C SER A 49 -2.24 -24.80 -2.29
N ALA A 50 -3.45 -24.27 -2.11
CA ALA A 50 -3.80 -22.93 -2.56
C ALA A 50 -3.00 -21.87 -1.78
N TYR A 51 -2.92 -21.99 -0.44
CA TYR A 51 -2.13 -21.06 0.38
C TYR A 51 -0.64 -21.12 0.06
N GLU A 52 -0.08 -22.33 -0.09
CA GLU A 52 1.31 -22.51 -0.49
C GLU A 52 1.60 -21.80 -1.83
N GLY A 53 0.68 -21.89 -2.80
CA GLY A 53 0.85 -21.19 -4.08
C GLY A 53 0.89 -19.65 -3.93
N THR A 54 0.02 -19.07 -3.09
CA THR A 54 0.09 -17.62 -2.80
C THR A 54 1.36 -17.25 -2.04
N SER A 55 1.78 -18.04 -1.05
CA SER A 55 3.02 -17.80 -0.31
C SER A 55 4.26 -17.95 -1.19
N ALA A 56 4.25 -18.87 -2.16
CA ALA A 56 5.31 -18.99 -3.15
C ALA A 56 5.45 -17.69 -3.95
N LEU A 57 4.34 -17.15 -4.48
CA LEU A 57 4.34 -15.87 -5.19
C LEU A 57 4.85 -14.69 -4.35
N GLU A 58 4.57 -14.69 -3.04
CA GLU A 58 5.08 -13.67 -2.11
C GLU A 58 6.61 -13.72 -1.94
N THR A 59 7.24 -14.89 -2.12
CA THR A 59 8.71 -15.04 -1.99
C THR A 59 9.50 -14.72 -3.26
N ILE A 60 8.87 -14.70 -4.44
CA ILE A 60 9.50 -14.31 -5.71
C ILE A 60 9.98 -12.86 -5.59
N ALA A 61 11.04 -12.41 -6.26
CA ALA A 61 11.35 -10.97 -6.23
C ALA A 61 10.25 -10.16 -6.93
N PHE A 62 9.93 -8.95 -6.46
CA PHE A 62 8.81 -8.17 -7.00
C PHE A 62 8.98 -7.88 -8.50
N GLN A 63 10.21 -7.58 -8.93
CA GLN A 63 10.57 -7.32 -10.33
C GLN A 63 10.48 -8.56 -11.24
N ASP A 64 10.48 -9.77 -10.67
CA ASP A 64 10.41 -11.03 -11.42
C ASP A 64 8.96 -11.54 -11.56
N LEU A 65 8.01 -10.90 -10.86
CA LEU A 65 6.58 -11.16 -11.07
C LEU A 65 6.13 -10.53 -12.38
N SER A 66 5.53 -11.35 -13.25
CA SER A 66 4.91 -10.90 -14.49
C SER A 66 3.42 -11.19 -14.47
N VAL A 67 2.62 -10.22 -14.94
CA VAL A 67 1.17 -10.37 -15.04
C VAL A 67 0.83 -11.52 -15.98
N GLY A 68 0.00 -12.44 -15.50
CA GLY A 68 -0.38 -13.63 -16.25
C GLY A 68 -0.69 -14.82 -15.36
N MET A 69 -1.02 -15.93 -16.01
CA MET A 69 -1.27 -17.23 -15.36
C MET A 69 -0.11 -18.18 -15.61
N GLY A 70 0.19 -19.02 -14.63
CA GLY A 70 1.18 -20.08 -14.75
C GLY A 70 1.11 -21.09 -13.61
N GLN A 71 2.21 -21.78 -13.39
CA GLN A 71 2.43 -22.71 -12.29
C GLN A 71 3.66 -22.30 -11.47
N PRO A 72 3.64 -22.49 -10.15
CA PRO A 72 4.80 -22.24 -9.31
C PRO A 72 5.84 -23.34 -9.56
N VAL A 73 7.11 -22.97 -9.70
CA VAL A 73 8.24 -23.89 -9.87
C VAL A 73 9.30 -23.56 -8.83
N PHE A 74 9.64 -24.55 -8.00
CA PHE A 74 10.74 -24.44 -7.04
C PHE A 74 12.00 -25.09 -7.61
N ALA A 75 13.01 -24.28 -7.90
CA ALA A 75 14.30 -24.75 -8.41
C ALA A 75 15.42 -23.89 -7.84
N SER A 76 16.59 -24.47 -7.61
CA SER A 76 17.76 -23.74 -7.08
C SER A 76 17.49 -22.97 -5.78
N ASN A 77 16.59 -23.49 -4.93
CA ASN A 77 16.16 -22.87 -3.68
C ASN A 77 15.35 -21.56 -3.83
N GLU A 78 14.76 -21.32 -5.00
CA GLU A 78 13.94 -20.15 -5.30
C GLU A 78 12.63 -20.55 -5.99
N TRP A 79 11.58 -19.75 -5.76
CA TRP A 79 10.32 -19.88 -6.47
C TRP A 79 10.32 -19.03 -7.73
N SER A 80 9.69 -19.54 -8.78
CA SER A 80 9.44 -18.83 -10.05
C SER A 80 8.07 -19.21 -10.60
N VAL A 81 7.56 -18.43 -11.55
CA VAL A 81 6.34 -18.78 -12.30
C VAL A 81 6.72 -19.22 -13.70
N SER A 82 6.22 -20.37 -14.12
CA SER A 82 6.36 -20.84 -15.51
C SER A 82 4.99 -21.03 -16.16
N PRO A 83 4.87 -21.01 -17.49
CA PRO A 83 3.61 -21.32 -18.15
C PRO A 83 3.15 -22.75 -17.84
N GLY A 84 1.84 -22.91 -17.59
CA GLY A 84 1.22 -24.22 -17.39
C GLY A 84 0.41 -24.32 -16.10
N VAL A 85 0.09 -25.56 -15.75
CA VAL A 85 -0.65 -25.95 -14.55
C VAL A 85 0.13 -27.07 -13.89
N GLU A 86 0.33 -26.97 -12.59
CA GLU A 86 1.03 -27.99 -11.80
C GLU A 86 0.09 -29.15 -11.51
N THR A 87 0.50 -30.37 -11.86
CA THR A 87 -0.20 -31.58 -11.43
C THR A 87 0.31 -32.00 -10.06
N MET A 88 -0.61 -32.10 -9.10
CA MET A 88 -0.33 -32.45 -7.72
C MET A 88 -0.70 -33.91 -7.44
N VAL A 89 -0.45 -34.35 -6.21
CA VAL A 89 -0.93 -35.66 -5.72
C VAL A 89 -2.47 -35.68 -5.74
N ASN A 90 -3.07 -36.87 -5.84
CA ASN A 90 -4.53 -37.07 -5.83
C ASN A 90 -5.29 -36.42 -6.99
N ASP A 91 -4.63 -36.28 -8.16
CA ASP A 91 -5.21 -35.71 -9.39
C ASP A 91 -5.72 -34.26 -9.23
N MET A 92 -5.21 -33.54 -8.24
CA MET A 92 -5.43 -32.10 -8.11
C MET A 92 -4.51 -31.35 -9.08
N THR A 93 -4.95 -30.17 -9.50
CA THR A 93 -4.15 -29.29 -10.35
C THR A 93 -4.10 -27.91 -9.73
N ARG A 94 -2.93 -27.25 -9.77
CA ARG A 94 -2.73 -25.90 -9.23
C ARG A 94 -2.27 -24.95 -10.33
N SER A 95 -2.93 -23.80 -10.40
CA SER A 95 -2.50 -22.66 -11.21
C SER A 95 -2.37 -21.43 -10.33
N VAL A 96 -1.43 -20.56 -10.67
CA VAL A 96 -1.21 -19.27 -10.02
C VAL A 96 -1.44 -18.16 -11.01
N THR A 97 -1.95 -17.02 -10.56
CA THR A 97 -2.17 -15.83 -11.38
C THR A 97 -1.63 -14.60 -10.68
N VAL A 98 -0.91 -13.78 -11.43
CA VAL A 98 -0.49 -12.44 -11.05
C VAL A 98 -1.33 -11.46 -11.88
N SER A 99 -2.07 -10.58 -11.22
CA SER A 99 -2.89 -9.55 -11.86
C SER A 99 -2.39 -8.16 -11.49
N SER A 100 -2.58 -7.20 -12.39
CA SER A 100 -2.41 -5.79 -12.04
C SER A 100 -3.49 -5.35 -11.05
N ILE A 101 -3.13 -4.45 -10.14
CA ILE A 101 -4.06 -3.77 -9.24
C ILE A 101 -4.35 -2.38 -9.80
N GLN A 102 -5.56 -1.87 -9.61
CA GLN A 102 -5.91 -0.48 -9.87
C GLN A 102 -6.21 0.25 -8.56
N ARG A 103 -5.86 1.54 -8.50
CA ARG A 103 -6.20 2.44 -7.40
C ARG A 103 -6.94 3.68 -7.86
N ASP A 104 -7.83 4.20 -7.02
CA ASP A 104 -8.46 5.51 -7.23
C ASP A 104 -7.54 6.67 -6.81
N ALA A 105 -8.01 7.91 -6.94
CA ALA A 105 -7.27 9.11 -6.54
C ALA A 105 -7.00 9.20 -5.02
N GLY A 106 -7.76 8.46 -4.20
CA GLY A 106 -7.53 8.33 -2.76
C GLY A 106 -6.61 7.17 -2.40
N CYS A 107 -5.98 6.54 -3.40
CA CYS A 107 -5.10 5.38 -3.24
C CYS A 107 -5.78 4.13 -2.68
N ALA A 108 -7.11 4.03 -2.76
CA ALA A 108 -7.84 2.81 -2.44
C ALA A 108 -7.82 1.83 -3.63
N ILE A 109 -7.70 0.53 -3.35
CA ILE A 109 -7.78 -0.51 -4.39
C ILE A 109 -9.21 -0.56 -4.94
N VAL A 110 -9.34 -0.51 -6.26
CA VAL A 110 -10.63 -0.58 -6.98
C VAL A 110 -10.60 -1.65 -8.07
N GLU A 111 -11.73 -2.31 -8.29
CA GLU A 111 -11.89 -3.34 -9.31
C GLU A 111 -11.87 -2.76 -10.74
N SER A 112 -12.31 -1.50 -10.91
CA SER A 112 -12.32 -0.81 -12.21
C SER A 112 -12.41 0.70 -12.04
N GLY A 113 -12.00 1.43 -13.09
CA GLY A 113 -12.07 2.89 -13.13
C GLY A 113 -10.94 3.61 -12.40
N GLY A 114 -9.92 2.88 -11.94
CA GLY A 114 -8.72 3.43 -11.34
C GLY A 114 -7.54 3.50 -12.31
N THR A 115 -6.38 3.88 -11.78
CA THR A 115 -5.08 3.84 -12.46
C THR A 115 -4.34 2.59 -12.03
N VAL A 116 -3.65 1.92 -12.97
CA VAL A 116 -2.83 0.75 -12.64
C VAL A 116 -1.72 1.17 -11.66
N ASP A 117 -1.65 0.49 -10.53
CA ASP A 117 -0.62 0.70 -9.50
C ASP A 117 0.65 -0.07 -9.90
N PRO A 118 1.76 0.61 -10.26
CA PRO A 118 3.00 -0.06 -10.62
C PRO A 118 3.68 -0.75 -9.43
N ASP A 119 3.26 -0.45 -8.19
CA ASP A 119 3.87 -0.97 -6.97
C ASP A 119 3.09 -2.09 -6.33
N SER A 120 1.94 -2.49 -6.88
CA SER A 120 1.16 -3.59 -6.30
C SER A 120 0.67 -4.60 -7.34
N TYR A 121 0.73 -5.88 -6.96
CA TYR A 121 0.15 -7.00 -7.71
C TYR A 121 -0.88 -7.75 -6.89
N GLY A 122 -1.94 -8.20 -7.56
CA GLY A 122 -2.88 -9.18 -7.05
C GLY A 122 -2.32 -10.57 -7.32
N LEU A 123 -2.33 -11.42 -6.30
CA LEU A 123 -1.74 -12.75 -6.35
C LEU A 123 -2.84 -13.76 -6.00
N SER A 124 -3.06 -14.74 -6.88
CA SER A 124 -4.02 -15.81 -6.60
C SER A 124 -3.45 -17.18 -6.94
N SER A 125 -3.92 -18.18 -6.20
CA SER A 125 -3.60 -19.59 -6.40
C SER A 125 -4.89 -20.38 -6.38
N THR A 126 -5.19 -21.05 -7.49
CA THR A 126 -6.41 -21.83 -7.70
C THR A 126 -6.05 -23.30 -7.80
N VAL A 127 -6.67 -24.11 -6.94
CA VAL A 127 -6.55 -25.57 -6.96
C VAL A 127 -7.86 -26.18 -7.42
N GLU A 128 -7.80 -27.04 -8.43
CA GLU A 128 -8.94 -27.74 -9.00
C GLU A 128 -8.80 -29.26 -8.84
N TRP A 129 -9.90 -29.95 -8.53
CA TRP A 129 -9.93 -31.41 -8.38
C TRP A 129 -11.33 -31.97 -8.66
N PHE A 130 -11.41 -33.28 -8.95
CA PHE A 130 -12.69 -33.97 -9.05
C PHE A 130 -13.04 -34.65 -7.71
N ASP A 131 -14.28 -34.45 -7.24
CA ASP A 131 -14.78 -35.17 -6.07
C ASP A 131 -15.12 -36.64 -6.39
N ALA A 132 -15.48 -37.41 -5.36
CA ALA A 132 -15.85 -38.83 -5.52
C ALA A 132 -17.07 -39.06 -6.45
N GLY A 133 -17.85 -38.02 -6.77
CA GLY A 133 -18.95 -38.06 -7.72
C GLY A 133 -18.55 -37.62 -9.14
N GLY A 134 -17.27 -37.34 -9.39
CA GLY A 134 -16.76 -36.84 -10.66
C GLY A 134 -17.12 -35.38 -10.94
N ARG A 135 -17.46 -34.59 -9.90
CA ARG A 135 -17.76 -33.16 -10.05
C ARG A 135 -16.49 -32.34 -9.84
N LEU A 136 -16.22 -31.43 -10.77
CA LEU A 136 -15.11 -30.49 -10.64
C LEU A 136 -15.36 -29.56 -9.44
N GLN A 137 -14.35 -29.40 -8.59
CA GLN A 137 -14.29 -28.49 -7.46
C GLN A 137 -13.10 -27.55 -7.67
N ALA A 138 -13.22 -26.32 -7.20
CA ALA A 138 -12.16 -25.33 -7.24
C ALA A 138 -12.10 -24.56 -5.93
N LEU A 139 -10.89 -24.23 -5.48
CA LEU A 139 -10.63 -23.37 -4.33
C LEU A 139 -9.56 -22.36 -4.73
N THR A 140 -9.81 -21.08 -4.44
CA THR A 140 -8.85 -20.00 -4.74
C THR A 140 -8.42 -19.31 -3.44
N SER A 141 -7.12 -19.16 -3.26
CA SER A 141 -6.50 -18.26 -2.28
C SER A 141 -6.10 -16.98 -3.01
N THR A 142 -6.35 -15.82 -2.40
CA THR A 142 -6.01 -14.50 -2.95
C THR A 142 -5.29 -13.67 -1.91
N THR A 143 -4.24 -12.97 -2.32
CA THR A 143 -3.49 -12.00 -1.52
C THR A 143 -3.04 -10.85 -2.44
N HIS A 144 -2.48 -9.80 -1.86
CA HIS A 144 -1.88 -8.71 -2.62
C HIS A 144 -0.47 -8.48 -2.09
N ARG A 145 0.41 -8.02 -2.97
CA ARG A 145 1.78 -7.65 -2.61
C ARG A 145 2.09 -6.26 -3.11
N THR A 146 2.63 -5.44 -2.22
CA THR A 146 3.08 -4.08 -2.52
C THR A 146 4.59 -3.96 -2.29
N ARG A 147 5.28 -3.27 -3.20
CA ARG A 147 6.70 -2.91 -3.06
C ARG A 147 6.81 -1.60 -2.27
N PHE A 148 7.15 -1.69 -0.99
CA PHE A 148 7.33 -0.52 -0.12
C PHE A 148 8.74 0.07 -0.13
N ASP A 149 9.76 -0.71 -0.51
CA ASP A 149 11.16 -0.27 -0.40
C ASP A 149 11.57 0.74 -1.50
N ASP A 150 10.91 0.68 -2.66
CA ASP A 150 11.16 1.56 -3.80
C ASP A 150 9.88 1.79 -4.62
N PRO A 151 8.89 2.52 -4.06
CA PRO A 151 7.63 2.77 -4.71
C PRO A 151 7.80 3.76 -5.87
N GLN A 152 7.23 3.42 -7.02
CA GLN A 152 7.29 4.19 -8.28
C GLN A 152 5.96 4.89 -8.59
N GLY A 153 4.87 4.47 -7.95
CA GLY A 153 3.54 5.03 -8.06
C GLY A 153 3.30 6.12 -7.01
N THR A 154 2.41 7.05 -7.34
CA THR A 154 2.10 8.22 -6.51
C THR A 154 1.44 7.89 -5.16
N CYS A 155 0.96 6.66 -4.99
CA CYS A 155 0.29 6.23 -3.77
C CYS A 155 1.22 5.85 -2.64
N PHE A 156 2.45 5.45 -2.97
CA PHE A 156 3.44 5.01 -1.99
C PHE A 156 4.78 5.70 -2.15
N ALA A 157 5.02 6.40 -3.28
CA ALA A 157 6.19 7.26 -3.46
C ALA A 157 6.40 8.14 -2.21
N ALA A 158 7.63 8.17 -1.70
CA ALA A 158 7.97 9.07 -0.62
C ALA A 158 7.71 10.50 -1.09
N GLN A 159 6.87 11.22 -0.35
CA GLN A 159 6.57 12.63 -0.62
C GLN A 159 7.84 13.46 -0.45
N GLU A 160 8.07 14.43 -1.33
CA GLU A 160 9.24 15.31 -1.28
C GLU A 160 9.32 16.04 0.06
N SER A 161 8.18 16.43 0.65
CA SER A 161 8.13 17.02 2.00
C SER A 161 8.68 16.11 3.10
N GLY A 162 8.54 14.80 2.95
CA GLY A 162 9.08 13.80 3.87
C GLY A 162 10.59 13.58 3.70
N MET A 163 11.18 14.07 2.60
CA MET A 163 12.61 13.98 2.33
C MET A 163 13.39 15.19 2.85
N VAL A 164 12.74 16.25 3.33
CA VAL A 164 13.42 17.46 3.77
C VAL A 164 13.45 17.62 5.30
N SER A 165 14.50 18.28 5.77
CA SER A 165 14.59 18.83 7.12
C SER A 165 14.85 20.33 7.02
N VAL A 166 13.95 21.14 7.59
CA VAL A 166 14.07 22.60 7.56
C VAL A 166 14.54 23.10 8.93
N ASP A 167 15.64 23.85 8.94
CA ASP A 167 16.13 24.57 10.11
C ASP A 167 15.78 26.06 9.99
N VAL A 168 14.81 26.47 10.81
CA VAL A 168 14.42 27.87 11.00
C VAL A 168 15.05 28.51 12.24
N SER A 169 15.72 27.72 13.09
CA SER A 169 16.24 28.18 14.38
C SER A 169 17.46 29.11 14.24
N THR A 170 18.11 29.08 13.08
CA THR A 170 19.24 29.93 12.73
C THR A 170 18.83 31.22 12.01
N GLY A 171 17.52 31.43 11.83
CA GLY A 171 16.94 32.61 11.18
C GLY A 171 17.29 33.91 11.93
N GLU A 172 17.73 34.92 11.18
CA GLU A 172 18.03 36.26 11.71
C GLU A 172 17.57 37.39 10.77
N PHE A 173 17.22 38.55 11.35
CA PHE A 173 16.88 39.77 10.64
C PHE A 173 18.07 40.70 10.47
N ILE A 174 18.68 40.71 9.29
CA ILE A 174 19.75 41.67 8.98
C ILE A 174 19.15 43.06 8.66
N GLY A 175 19.52 44.05 9.46
CA GLY A 175 19.01 45.42 9.32
C GLY A 175 17.49 45.51 9.56
N SER A 176 16.98 44.62 10.41
CA SER A 176 15.58 44.55 10.88
C SER A 176 14.53 44.25 9.80
N LYS A 177 14.92 43.98 8.56
CA LYS A 177 13.95 43.78 7.45
C LYS A 177 14.31 42.68 6.46
N GLN A 178 15.42 41.97 6.70
CA GLN A 178 15.88 40.88 5.83
C GLN A 178 16.05 39.62 6.66
N LEU A 179 15.07 38.72 6.59
CA LEU A 179 15.22 37.40 7.17
C LEU A 179 16.20 36.59 6.32
N ARG A 180 17.19 35.98 6.96
CA ARG A 180 18.25 35.18 6.33
C ARG A 180 18.53 33.92 7.13
N ARG A 181 19.40 33.05 6.60
CA ARG A 181 19.91 31.84 7.26
C ARG A 181 18.81 30.83 7.63
N LEU A 182 17.84 30.63 6.75
CA LEU A 182 16.97 29.45 6.85
C LEU A 182 17.57 28.37 5.95
N TYR A 183 17.68 27.15 6.47
CA TYR A 183 18.29 26.04 5.74
C TYR A 183 17.30 24.92 5.49
N VAL A 184 17.35 24.33 4.31
CA VAL A 184 16.59 23.15 3.92
C VAL A 184 17.59 22.07 3.54
N LEU A 185 17.64 20.99 4.31
CA LEU A 185 18.46 19.82 4.00
C LEU A 185 17.59 18.75 3.33
N ASN A 186 17.99 18.30 2.15
CA ASN A 186 17.42 17.09 1.55
C ASN A 186 18.06 15.85 2.18
N THR A 187 17.32 15.19 3.05
CA THR A 187 17.68 13.92 3.72
C THR A 187 17.31 12.68 2.90
N GLY A 188 16.62 12.85 1.78
CA GLY A 188 16.20 11.77 0.88
C GLY A 188 17.31 11.27 -0.06
N SER A 189 16.95 10.28 -0.88
CA SER A 189 17.82 9.70 -1.91
C SER A 189 17.56 10.24 -3.32
N GLN A 190 16.57 11.12 -3.47
CA GLN A 190 16.15 11.74 -4.73
C GLN A 190 16.16 13.26 -4.60
N ALA A 191 16.28 13.97 -5.72
CA ALA A 191 16.18 15.42 -5.72
C ALA A 191 14.74 15.85 -5.38
N VAL A 192 14.60 16.97 -4.66
CA VAL A 192 13.30 17.57 -4.32
C VAL A 192 13.21 18.96 -4.97
N THR A 193 12.01 19.39 -5.35
CA THR A 193 11.79 20.70 -5.98
C THR A 193 10.87 21.54 -5.12
N ILE A 194 11.33 22.70 -4.63
CA ILE A 194 10.44 23.68 -4.00
C ILE A 194 9.74 24.47 -5.12
N ASP A 195 8.41 24.36 -5.17
CA ASP A 195 7.52 25.01 -6.15
C ASP A 195 6.94 26.32 -5.57
N LYS A 196 6.50 26.28 -4.30
CA LYS A 196 5.87 27.45 -3.67
C LYS A 196 6.31 27.65 -2.24
N ILE A 197 6.24 28.91 -1.81
CA ILE A 197 6.55 29.32 -0.44
C ILE A 197 5.42 30.19 0.11
N THR A 198 5.01 29.92 1.34
CA THR A 198 4.12 30.79 2.10
C THR A 198 4.80 31.15 3.41
N PHE A 199 4.89 32.43 3.71
CA PHE A 199 5.28 32.91 5.03
C PHE A 199 4.05 33.50 5.72
N THR A 200 3.89 33.21 7.01
CA THR A 200 2.97 33.96 7.87
C THR A 200 3.76 34.76 8.90
N TRP A 201 3.23 35.91 9.27
CA TRP A 201 3.72 36.83 10.30
C TRP A 201 2.56 37.67 10.86
N ASP A 202 2.74 38.26 12.04
CA ASP A 202 1.68 38.82 12.87
C ASP A 202 1.56 40.37 12.82
N ASN A 203 2.11 41.01 11.79
CA ASN A 203 2.07 42.46 11.61
C ASN A 203 1.60 42.90 10.20
N GLU A 204 1.45 44.21 9.99
CA GLU A 204 0.97 44.79 8.72
C GLU A 204 2.06 44.99 7.65
N ARG A 205 3.29 44.47 7.87
CA ARG A 205 4.36 44.60 6.88
C ARG A 205 4.10 43.69 5.69
N THR A 206 4.71 44.03 4.57
CA THR A 206 4.57 43.30 3.31
C THR A 206 5.89 42.69 2.88
N LEU A 207 5.81 41.60 2.13
CA LEU A 207 6.92 40.89 1.53
C LEU A 207 7.19 41.43 0.12
N ASN A 208 8.46 41.71 -0.17
CA ASN A 208 8.88 42.35 -1.43
C ASN A 208 9.67 41.42 -2.36
N GLN A 209 10.48 40.51 -1.80
CA GLN A 209 11.33 39.60 -2.58
C GLN A 209 11.82 38.41 -1.74
N ILE A 210 12.03 37.29 -2.43
CA ILE A 210 12.64 36.06 -1.91
C ILE A 210 13.83 35.71 -2.81
N PHE A 211 14.99 35.47 -2.18
CA PHE A 211 16.15 34.87 -2.81
C PHE A 211 16.38 33.48 -2.24
N MET A 212 16.59 32.55 -3.15
CA MET A 212 16.95 31.17 -2.86
C MET A 212 18.37 30.97 -3.38
N ASN A 213 19.29 30.71 -2.45
CA ASN A 213 20.74 30.80 -2.68
C ASN A 213 21.15 32.17 -3.30
N THR A 214 21.63 32.20 -4.55
CA THR A 214 22.03 33.44 -5.24
C THR A 214 21.00 33.92 -6.26
N THR A 215 19.92 33.15 -6.45
CA THR A 215 18.91 33.41 -7.47
C THR A 215 17.71 34.10 -6.83
N LYS A 216 17.19 35.14 -7.51
CA LYS A 216 15.92 35.73 -7.14
C LYS A 216 14.81 34.75 -7.53
N ALA A 217 14.21 34.13 -6.52
CA ALA A 217 13.14 33.16 -6.69
C ALA A 217 11.78 33.83 -6.91
N TRP A 218 11.54 34.95 -6.22
CA TRP A 218 10.35 35.75 -6.40
C TRP A 218 10.61 37.24 -6.09
N SER A 219 9.91 38.15 -6.78
CA SER A 219 9.74 39.53 -6.27
C SER A 219 8.45 40.18 -6.75
N ASP A 220 8.11 41.32 -6.16
CA ASP A 220 6.97 42.16 -6.55
C ASP A 220 6.92 42.51 -8.06
N ALA A 221 8.06 42.57 -8.73
CA ALA A 221 8.19 42.80 -10.16
C ALA A 221 8.56 41.54 -10.99
N GLY A 222 8.54 40.36 -10.38
CA GLY A 222 8.97 39.11 -10.98
C GLY A 222 10.45 38.77 -10.72
N PRO A 223 10.88 37.52 -10.92
CA PRO A 223 10.09 36.38 -11.42
C PRO A 223 9.08 35.86 -10.38
N GLY A 224 8.29 34.86 -10.76
CA GLY A 224 7.25 34.26 -9.92
C GLY A 224 5.94 35.06 -9.88
N SER A 225 4.97 34.52 -9.13
CA SER A 225 3.64 35.11 -8.95
C SER A 225 3.18 34.95 -7.49
N PRO A 226 2.21 35.77 -7.02
CA PRO A 226 1.62 36.95 -7.65
C PRO A 226 2.60 38.13 -7.76
N SER A 227 2.32 39.09 -8.65
CA SER A 227 3.04 40.37 -8.73
C SER A 227 2.56 41.36 -7.66
N GLY A 228 3.39 42.36 -7.36
CA GLY A 228 3.16 43.32 -6.29
C GLY A 228 3.71 42.85 -4.95
N VAL A 229 3.71 43.75 -3.96
CA VAL A 229 4.06 43.40 -2.57
C VAL A 229 2.97 42.51 -1.98
N GLN A 230 3.36 41.54 -1.14
CA GLN A 230 2.45 40.53 -0.63
C GLN A 230 2.23 40.64 0.87
N VAL A 231 1.03 40.30 1.32
CA VAL A 231 0.67 40.26 2.74
C VAL A 231 0.98 38.88 3.34
N SER A 232 0.99 38.82 4.66
CA SER A 232 1.12 37.58 5.43
C SER A 232 0.16 36.49 4.94
N GLY A 233 0.66 35.26 4.80
CA GLY A 233 -0.12 34.10 4.39
C GLY A 233 -0.41 33.98 2.89
N THR A 234 0.16 34.86 2.05
CA THR A 234 0.03 34.74 0.60
C THR A 234 0.89 33.58 0.10
N GLU A 235 0.30 32.65 -0.68
CA GLU A 235 1.05 31.62 -1.41
C GLU A 235 1.83 32.26 -2.56
N ILE A 236 3.14 32.09 -2.53
CA ILE A 236 4.07 32.62 -3.52
C ILE A 236 4.55 31.47 -4.40
N ASP A 237 4.20 31.55 -5.67
CA ASP A 237 4.72 30.71 -6.75
C ASP A 237 6.08 31.27 -7.19
N ILE A 238 7.13 30.50 -6.92
CA ILE A 238 8.52 30.95 -7.10
C ILE A 238 9.09 30.39 -8.39
N VAL A 239 10.34 30.74 -8.72
CA VAL A 239 11.10 29.93 -9.68
C VAL A 239 11.53 28.63 -9.01
N ASP A 240 11.00 27.51 -9.50
CA ASP A 240 11.28 26.15 -9.03
C ASP A 240 12.76 25.96 -8.66
N THR A 241 12.98 25.46 -7.45
CA THR A 241 14.31 25.26 -6.91
C THR A 241 14.53 23.81 -6.55
N VAL A 242 15.44 23.16 -7.28
CA VAL A 242 15.84 21.77 -7.06
C VAL A 242 16.92 21.71 -5.98
N ILE A 243 16.75 20.79 -5.02
CA ILE A 243 17.72 20.48 -3.97
C ILE A 243 18.14 19.01 -4.16
N GLU A 244 19.40 18.78 -4.49
CA GLU A 244 19.93 17.45 -4.76
C GLU A 244 20.00 16.59 -3.47
N PRO A 245 20.06 15.26 -3.57
CA PRO A 245 20.20 14.38 -2.40
C PRO A 245 21.38 14.78 -1.51
N ALA A 246 21.17 14.82 -0.19
CA ALA A 246 22.16 15.23 0.81
C ALA A 246 22.68 16.67 0.67
N GLU A 247 22.04 17.52 -0.14
CA GLU A 247 22.36 18.94 -0.26
C GLU A 247 21.67 19.75 0.85
N THR A 248 22.41 20.68 1.45
CA THR A 248 21.84 21.75 2.27
C THR A 248 21.67 23.00 1.41
N PHE A 249 20.43 23.44 1.28
CA PHE A 249 20.04 24.63 0.56
C PHE A 249 19.75 25.80 1.51
N GLU A 250 20.16 27.03 1.15
CA GLU A 250 19.90 28.23 1.96
C GLU A 250 18.83 29.11 1.32
N ILE A 251 17.79 29.46 2.08
CA ILE A 251 16.91 30.60 1.75
C ILE A 251 17.64 31.87 2.22
N ASN A 252 18.44 32.38 1.30
CA ASN A 252 19.44 33.43 1.52
C ASN A 252 18.87 34.75 2.05
N LYS A 253 17.72 35.17 1.51
CA LYS A 253 17.17 36.50 1.81
C LYS A 253 15.69 36.59 1.50
N ILE A 254 14.93 36.92 2.53
CA ILE A 254 13.51 37.29 2.45
C ILE A 254 13.42 38.75 2.89
N GLN A 255 12.95 39.64 2.02
CA GLN A 255 12.93 41.09 2.27
C GLN A 255 11.51 41.58 2.54
N PHE A 256 11.34 42.24 3.68
CA PHE A 256 10.08 42.90 4.06
C PHE A 256 10.13 44.41 3.80
N SER A 257 8.95 45.04 3.82
CA SER A 257 8.75 46.46 3.53
C SER A 257 9.30 47.40 4.62
N ALA A 258 9.39 46.92 5.86
CA ALA A 258 9.88 47.69 7.00
C ALA A 258 10.43 46.75 8.08
N ASP A 259 10.64 47.30 9.27
CA ASP A 259 11.09 46.60 10.47
C ASP A 259 10.17 45.41 10.85
N MET A 260 10.79 44.28 11.17
CA MET A 260 10.22 42.97 11.50
C MET A 260 10.76 42.42 12.84
N SER A 261 11.41 43.23 13.67
CA SER A 261 11.83 42.80 15.00
C SER A 261 10.63 42.35 15.87
N ASP A 262 10.86 41.37 16.74
CA ASP A 262 9.85 40.78 17.65
C ASP A 262 8.61 40.18 16.95
N VAL A 263 8.79 39.58 15.77
CA VAL A 263 7.71 38.97 14.98
C VAL A 263 7.75 37.44 15.08
N GLU A 264 6.60 36.85 15.38
CA GLU A 264 6.38 35.40 15.24
C GLU A 264 6.05 35.05 13.79
N MET A 265 6.70 34.01 13.27
CA MET A 265 6.56 33.59 11.87
C MET A 265 6.33 32.09 11.70
N THR A 266 5.70 31.70 10.59
CA THR A 266 5.74 30.33 10.07
C THR A 266 6.18 30.31 8.60
N LEU A 267 6.76 29.19 8.18
CA LEU A 267 7.16 28.89 6.81
C LEU A 267 6.44 27.64 6.34
N THR A 268 5.75 27.73 5.22
CA THR A 268 5.24 26.58 4.47
C THR A 268 5.96 26.48 3.14
N LEU A 269 6.49 25.30 2.83
CA LEU A 269 7.05 24.95 1.52
C LEU A 269 6.08 23.99 0.83
N THR A 270 5.76 24.26 -0.43
CA THR A 270 5.07 23.30 -1.32
C THR A 270 6.06 22.79 -2.34
N PHE A 271 6.10 21.47 -2.49
CA PHE A 271 7.04 20.78 -3.35
C PHE A 271 6.46 20.47 -4.73
N GLY A 272 7.29 20.05 -5.68
CA GLY A 272 6.88 19.77 -7.07
C GLY A 272 5.87 18.62 -7.18
N ASP A 273 5.84 17.72 -6.19
CA ASP A 273 4.84 16.65 -6.07
C ASP A 273 3.53 17.11 -5.39
N GLY A 274 3.43 18.39 -5.00
CA GLY A 274 2.30 18.98 -4.29
C GLY A 274 2.25 18.70 -2.79
N SER A 275 3.21 17.95 -2.24
CA SER A 275 3.33 17.76 -0.79
C SER A 275 3.79 19.06 -0.12
N THR A 276 3.48 19.21 1.17
CA THR A 276 3.80 20.45 1.91
C THR A 276 4.58 20.15 3.19
N TYR A 277 5.54 21.01 3.50
CA TYR A 277 6.17 21.11 4.83
C TYR A 277 5.71 22.41 5.49
N GLU A 278 5.36 22.35 6.78
CA GLU A 278 5.07 23.54 7.59
C GLU A 278 6.00 23.57 8.81
N SER A 279 6.69 24.68 9.02
CA SER A 279 7.50 24.89 10.21
C SER A 279 6.63 25.09 11.44
N GLY A 280 7.19 24.85 12.63
CA GLY A 280 6.65 25.47 13.84
C GLY A 280 6.72 27.00 13.79
N ILE A 281 6.08 27.65 14.76
CA ILE A 281 6.26 29.09 14.98
C ILE A 281 7.73 29.34 15.38
N PHE A 282 8.36 30.34 14.77
CA PHE A 282 9.71 30.78 15.13
C PHE A 282 9.80 32.31 15.18
N GLU A 283 10.67 32.80 16.05
CA GLU A 283 11.03 34.22 16.18
C GLU A 283 12.49 34.37 15.74
N PRO A 284 12.76 34.98 14.57
CA PRO A 284 14.13 35.23 14.14
C PRO A 284 14.86 36.19 15.09
N ALA A 285 16.15 35.96 15.30
CA ALA A 285 16.98 36.89 16.06
C ALA A 285 17.21 38.20 15.29
N ASP A 286 17.49 39.31 15.99
CA ASP A 286 17.91 40.59 15.40
C ASP A 286 19.42 40.71 15.16
#